data_AF-A0A2M7E5C9-F1
#
_entry.id   AF-A0A2M7E5C9-F1
#
_cell.length_a   1.000
_cell.length_b   1.000
_cell.length_c   1.000
_cell.angle_alpha   90.00
_cell.angle_beta   90.00
_cell.angle_gamma   90.00
#
_symmetry.space_group_name_H-M   'P 1'
#
loop_
_entity.id
_entity.type
_entity.pdbx_description
1 polymer ?
#
loop_
_entity_poly.entity_id
_entity_poly.type
_entity_poly.pdbx_seq_one_letter_code
_entity_poly.pdbx_strand_id
1 'polypeptide(L)'
;PKKKLVQIYKIKSDSLLNFINTYKMISKSKIIVNLIKIAREMLYLQTYRLDIFFIAHYNVNNLFNEIAKRFNFSINELVYLTGDEIISLIKERSRIKKKQIDERINNYALILENNKFLLLSGKQIKKTITNKVLINQVKGTIANRGRASGKAKLVFDIEDIPKVDRGDIIISPMTRPDLVPALMKSAGIITDFGGILCHAAIISREFGIPCIVGTEIATKVFQDGDLIEINAYEGLVRKI
;
A
#
# COMPACT_ATOMS: atom_id res chain seq x y z
N PRO A 1 19.02 24.95 5.39
CA PRO A 1 19.13 23.84 6.39
C PRO A 1 18.74 24.25 7.82
N LYS A 2 19.47 25.18 8.47
CA LYS A 2 19.19 25.63 9.85
C LYS A 2 17.81 26.30 10.04
N LYS A 3 17.37 27.16 9.10
CA LYS A 3 16.05 27.80 9.16
C LYS A 3 14.87 26.79 9.12
N LYS A 4 14.99 25.73 8.30
CA LYS A 4 13.99 24.64 8.24
C LYS A 4 13.93 23.83 9.54
N LEU A 5 15.08 23.57 10.17
CA LEU A 5 15.15 22.88 11.46
C LEU A 5 14.47 23.70 12.57
N VAL A 6 14.75 24.99 12.67
CA VAL A 6 14.09 25.89 13.64
C VAL A 6 12.56 25.91 13.43
N GLN A 7 12.12 25.90 12.17
CA GLN A 7 10.70 25.86 11.83
C GLN A 7 10.05 24.53 12.24
N ILE A 8 10.73 23.39 12.06
CA ILE A 8 10.29 22.07 12.53
C ILE A 8 10.20 22.03 14.06
N TYR A 9 11.20 22.56 14.77
CA TYR A 9 11.16 22.63 16.24
C TYR A 9 10.00 23.49 16.74
N LYS A 10 9.71 24.60 16.06
CA LYS A 10 8.57 25.47 16.38
C LYS A 10 7.23 24.78 16.12
N ILE A 11 7.07 24.09 14.99
CA ILE A 11 5.86 23.28 14.71
C ILE A 11 5.67 22.20 15.79
N LYS A 12 6.76 21.55 16.23
CA LYS A 12 6.72 20.51 17.26
C LYS A 12 6.35 21.09 18.63
N SER A 13 6.85 22.27 18.99
CA SER A 13 6.46 22.95 20.24
C SER A 13 5.01 23.40 20.22
N ASP A 14 4.55 23.96 19.09
CA ASP A 14 3.18 24.42 18.92
C ASP A 14 2.19 23.25 18.95
N SER A 15 2.55 22.12 18.33
CA SER A 15 1.79 20.87 18.40
C SER A 15 1.71 20.33 19.83
N LEU A 16 2.80 20.41 20.62
CA LEU A 16 2.81 19.98 22.01
C LEU A 16 1.93 20.89 22.89
N LEU A 17 2.00 22.21 22.67
CA LEU A 17 1.17 23.17 23.39
C LEU A 17 -0.32 22.98 23.07
N ASN A 18 -0.64 22.78 21.79
CA ASN A 18 -1.99 22.44 21.33
C ASN A 18 -2.48 21.13 21.94
N PHE A 19 -1.63 20.10 22.01
CA PHE A 19 -1.96 18.84 22.68
C PHE A 19 -2.25 19.06 24.16
N ILE A 20 -1.42 19.80 24.90
CA ILE A 20 -1.61 20.07 26.32
C ILE A 20 -2.90 20.86 26.56
N ASN A 21 -3.18 21.89 25.76
CA ASN A 21 -4.40 22.69 25.88
C ASN A 21 -5.65 21.87 25.58
N THR A 22 -5.61 21.09 24.50
CA THR A 22 -6.69 20.18 24.11
C THR A 22 -6.90 19.10 25.18
N TYR A 23 -5.82 18.54 25.73
CA TYR A 23 -5.88 17.57 26.82
C TYR A 23 -6.48 18.17 28.10
N LYS A 24 -6.15 19.41 28.47
CA LYS A 24 -6.77 20.13 29.61
C LYS A 24 -8.26 20.41 29.40
N MET A 25 -8.69 20.68 28.17
CA MET A 25 -10.11 20.86 27.86
C MET A 25 -10.86 19.53 27.93
N ILE A 26 -10.25 18.46 27.42
CA ILE A 26 -10.83 17.12 27.35
C ILE A 26 -10.80 16.39 28.70
N SER A 27 -9.82 16.68 29.56
CA SER A 27 -9.60 15.98 30.84
C SER A 27 -10.76 16.09 31.83
N LYS A 28 -11.68 17.02 31.59
CA LYS A 28 -12.93 17.17 32.35
C LYS A 28 -13.90 16.00 32.14
N SER A 29 -13.79 15.27 31.02
CA SER A 29 -14.64 14.10 30.73
C SER A 29 -13.87 12.80 30.91
N LYS A 30 -14.25 12.02 31.93
CA LYS A 30 -13.65 10.71 32.24
C LYS A 30 -13.75 9.72 31.07
N ILE A 31 -14.83 9.80 30.30
CA ILE A 31 -15.07 8.95 29.11
C ILE A 31 -14.05 9.25 28.01
N ILE A 32 -13.88 10.54 27.66
CA ILE A 32 -12.97 10.90 26.57
C ILE A 32 -11.52 10.61 26.95
N VAL A 33 -11.13 10.84 28.20
CA VAL A 33 -9.79 10.48 28.70
C VAL A 33 -9.55 8.97 28.57
N ASN A 34 -10.53 8.13 28.90
CA ASN A 34 -10.41 6.69 28.75
C ASN A 34 -10.30 6.28 27.28
N LEU A 35 -11.10 6.88 26.38
CA LEU A 35 -11.02 6.61 24.94
C LEU A 35 -9.65 7.00 24.36
N ILE A 36 -9.09 8.14 24.74
CA ILE A 36 -7.75 8.56 24.30
C ILE A 36 -6.68 7.58 24.79
N LYS A 37 -6.77 7.13 26.04
CA LYS A 37 -5.84 6.11 26.57
C LYS A 37 -5.92 4.82 25.75
N ILE A 38 -7.13 4.31 25.50
CA ILE A 38 -7.34 3.10 24.68
C ILE A 38 -6.76 3.30 23.28
N ALA A 39 -7.08 4.42 22.60
CA ALA A 39 -6.59 4.71 21.27
C ALA A 39 -5.06 4.74 21.21
N ARG A 40 -4.41 5.34 22.22
CA ARG A 40 -2.95 5.37 22.33
C ARG A 40 -2.35 3.97 22.50
N GLU A 41 -2.92 3.15 23.39
CA GLU A 41 -2.47 1.77 23.57
C GLU A 41 -2.66 0.94 22.29
N MET A 42 -3.78 1.11 21.57
CA MET A 42 -4.01 0.43 20.30
C MET A 42 -3.00 0.83 19.22
N LEU A 43 -2.70 2.13 19.08
CA LEU A 43 -1.68 2.62 18.14
C LEU A 43 -0.29 2.08 18.47
N TYR A 44 0.05 2.02 19.77
CA TYR A 44 1.29 1.41 20.23
C TYR A 44 1.35 -0.07 19.88
N LEU A 45 0.32 -0.85 20.23
CA LEU A 45 0.25 -2.29 19.94
C LEU A 45 0.31 -2.59 18.44
N GLN A 46 -0.33 -1.75 17.61
CA GLN A 46 -0.29 -1.89 16.16
C GLN A 46 1.14 -1.75 15.62
N THR A 47 1.89 -0.78 16.13
CA THR A 47 3.29 -0.52 15.74
C THR A 47 4.22 -1.59 16.30
N TYR A 48 4.09 -1.91 17.59
CA TYR A 48 4.88 -2.94 18.26
C TYR A 48 4.72 -4.31 17.59
N ARG A 49 3.52 -4.67 17.13
CA ARG A 49 3.28 -5.91 16.38
C ARG A 49 4.11 -5.98 15.09
N LEU A 50 4.23 -4.85 14.36
CA LEU A 50 5.06 -4.78 13.16
C LEU A 50 6.54 -4.91 13.51
N ASP A 51 7.00 -4.25 14.58
CA ASP A 51 8.40 -4.34 15.03
C ASP A 51 8.78 -5.79 15.37
N ILE A 52 7.94 -6.48 16.15
CA ILE A 52 8.16 -7.90 16.48
C ILE A 52 8.17 -8.78 15.23
N PHE A 53 7.29 -8.51 14.26
CA PHE A 53 7.28 -9.23 13.00
C PHE A 53 8.60 -9.06 12.23
N PHE A 54 9.14 -7.84 12.13
CA PHE A 54 10.43 -7.60 11.48
C PHE A 54 11.60 -8.24 12.23
N ILE A 55 11.60 -8.17 13.57
CA ILE A 55 12.62 -8.85 14.40
C ILE A 55 12.58 -10.36 14.18
N ALA A 56 11.38 -10.96 14.15
CA ALA A 56 11.21 -12.37 13.86
C ALA A 56 11.78 -12.72 12.48
N HIS A 57 11.44 -11.96 11.44
CA HIS A 57 11.98 -12.15 10.09
C HIS A 57 13.51 -12.06 10.05
N TYR A 58 14.09 -11.07 10.72
CA TYR A 58 15.55 -10.91 10.80
C TYR A 58 16.22 -12.13 11.44
N ASN A 59 15.65 -12.64 12.54
CA ASN A 59 16.21 -13.80 13.24
C ASN A 59 16.09 -15.09 12.42
N VAL A 60 15.01 -15.25 11.64
CA VAL A 60 14.79 -16.45 10.82
C VAL A 60 15.64 -16.44 9.54
N ASN A 61 16.17 -15.29 9.10
CA ASN A 61 17.02 -15.21 7.90
C ASN A 61 18.21 -16.18 7.94
N ASN A 62 18.85 -16.39 9.10
CA ASN A 62 19.95 -17.34 9.23
C ASN A 62 19.50 -18.78 8.95
N LEU A 63 18.31 -19.16 9.42
CA LEU A 63 17.73 -20.48 9.13
C LEU A 63 17.46 -20.63 7.63
N PHE A 64 16.84 -19.62 7.01
CA PHE A 64 16.57 -19.64 5.57
C PHE A 64 17.85 -19.71 4.74
N ASN A 65 18.91 -18.99 5.13
CA ASN A 65 20.22 -19.05 4.47
C ASN A 65 20.82 -20.45 4.54
N GLU A 66 20.73 -21.13 5.68
CA GLU A 66 21.24 -22.49 5.82
C GLU A 66 20.42 -23.52 5.03
N ILE A 67 19.09 -23.38 4.99
CA ILE A 67 18.24 -24.21 4.14
C ILE A 67 18.61 -23.99 2.67
N ALA A 68 18.73 -22.73 2.23
CA ALA A 68 19.07 -22.37 0.87
C ALA A 68 20.40 -23.01 0.43
N LYS A 69 21.46 -22.89 1.26
CA LYS A 69 22.76 -23.54 1.00
C LYS A 69 22.66 -25.06 0.93
N ARG A 70 22.01 -25.71 1.88
CA ARG A 70 21.93 -27.19 1.97
C ARG A 70 21.20 -27.81 0.79
N PHE A 71 20.19 -27.12 0.26
CA PHE A 71 19.36 -27.62 -0.84
C PHE A 71 19.65 -26.96 -2.18
N ASN A 72 20.73 -26.16 -2.27
CA ASN A 72 21.20 -25.48 -3.48
C ASN A 72 20.14 -24.55 -4.12
N PHE A 73 19.46 -23.79 -3.27
CA PHE A 73 18.58 -22.68 -3.65
C PHE A 73 19.24 -21.34 -3.32
N SER A 74 18.84 -20.31 -4.04
CA SER A 74 19.02 -18.91 -3.63
C SER A 74 17.94 -18.53 -2.62
N ILE A 75 18.20 -17.47 -1.84
CA ILE A 75 17.23 -16.93 -0.88
C ILE A 75 15.95 -16.50 -1.60
N ASN A 76 16.09 -15.89 -2.79
CA ASN A 76 14.96 -15.46 -3.59
C ASN A 76 14.10 -16.64 -4.06
N GLU A 77 14.71 -17.74 -4.55
CA GLU A 77 13.96 -18.95 -4.93
C GLU A 77 13.19 -19.54 -3.74
N LEU A 78 13.80 -19.52 -2.55
CA LEU A 78 13.22 -20.11 -1.34
C LEU A 78 11.95 -19.36 -0.88
N VAL A 79 11.88 -18.04 -1.11
CA VAL A 79 10.70 -17.21 -0.78
C VAL A 79 9.46 -17.60 -1.60
N TYR A 80 9.61 -18.29 -2.73
CA TYR A 80 8.49 -18.77 -3.55
C TYR A 80 8.03 -20.19 -3.19
N LEU A 81 8.57 -20.79 -2.13
CA LEU A 81 8.14 -22.08 -1.60
C LEU A 81 7.09 -21.91 -0.51
N THR A 82 6.17 -22.86 -0.40
CA THR A 82 5.21 -22.89 0.70
C THR A 82 5.86 -23.44 1.98
N GLY A 83 5.25 -23.16 3.14
CA GLY A 83 5.70 -23.72 4.41
C GLY A 83 5.76 -25.25 4.39
N ASP A 84 4.74 -25.90 3.81
CA ASP A 84 4.70 -27.35 3.67
C ASP A 84 5.82 -27.88 2.75
N GLU A 85 6.08 -27.19 1.64
CA GLU A 85 7.19 -27.52 0.73
C GLU A 85 8.55 -27.43 1.44
N ILE A 86 8.77 -26.40 2.25
CA ILE A 86 9.98 -26.24 3.06
C ILE A 86 10.09 -27.35 4.11
N ILE A 87 8.98 -27.71 4.77
CA ILE A 87 8.95 -28.80 5.75
C ILE A 87 9.26 -30.15 5.08
N SER A 88 8.64 -30.46 3.93
CA SER A 88 8.92 -31.68 3.17
C SER A 88 10.35 -31.70 2.62
N LEU A 89 10.92 -30.57 2.20
CA LEU A 89 12.34 -30.46 1.84
C LEU A 89 13.24 -30.90 3.00
N ILE A 90 12.96 -30.40 4.21
CA ILE A 90 13.78 -30.68 5.39
C ILE A 90 13.62 -32.12 5.87
N LYS A 91 12.37 -32.62 5.96
CA LYS A 91 12.05 -33.93 6.52
C LYS A 91 12.25 -35.08 5.53
N GLU A 92 11.74 -34.92 4.31
CA GLU A 92 11.65 -35.99 3.32
C GLU A 92 12.73 -35.88 2.23
N ARG A 93 13.52 -34.79 2.24
CA ARG A 93 14.47 -34.44 1.16
C ARG A 93 13.80 -34.46 -0.22
N SER A 94 12.53 -34.05 -0.26
CA SER A 94 11.74 -34.03 -1.48
C SER A 94 12.37 -33.11 -2.53
N ARG A 95 12.37 -33.52 -3.79
CA ARG A 95 13.03 -32.75 -4.86
C ARG A 95 12.02 -31.80 -5.50
N ILE A 96 12.11 -30.52 -5.15
CA ILE A 96 11.30 -29.47 -5.80
C ILE A 96 11.92 -29.09 -7.15
N LYS A 97 11.10 -29.04 -8.20
CA LYS A 97 11.56 -28.70 -9.55
C LYS A 97 11.75 -27.18 -9.65
N LYS A 98 12.96 -26.73 -9.95
CA LYS A 98 13.26 -25.29 -10.16
C LYS A 98 12.32 -24.62 -11.17
N LYS A 99 11.91 -25.34 -12.22
CA LYS A 99 10.93 -24.86 -13.20
C LYS A 99 9.60 -24.39 -12.55
N GLN A 100 9.13 -25.03 -11.49
CA GLN A 100 7.91 -24.60 -10.79
C GLN A 100 8.14 -23.30 -10.02
N ILE A 101 9.34 -23.13 -9.46
CA ILE A 101 9.74 -21.89 -8.79
C ILE A 101 9.83 -20.76 -9.82
N ASP A 102 10.44 -21.00 -10.98
CA ASP A 102 10.53 -20.02 -12.07
C ASP A 102 9.15 -19.58 -12.57
N GLU A 103 8.20 -20.52 -12.67
CA GLU A 103 6.81 -20.20 -13.02
C GLU A 103 6.14 -19.29 -11.98
N ARG A 104 6.42 -19.50 -10.68
CA ARG A 104 5.90 -18.65 -9.58
C ARG A 104 6.56 -17.29 -9.53
N ILE A 105 7.87 -17.22 -9.75
CA ILE A 105 8.62 -15.94 -9.85
C ILE A 105 7.98 -15.04 -10.92
N ASN A 106 7.58 -15.64 -12.04
CA ASN A 106 6.91 -14.89 -13.10
C ASN A 106 5.47 -14.51 -12.72
N ASN A 107 4.64 -15.48 -12.31
CA ASN A 107 3.25 -15.24 -11.92
C ASN A 107 2.75 -16.33 -10.97
N TYR A 108 2.19 -15.91 -9.83
CA TYR A 108 1.47 -16.79 -8.92
C TYR A 108 0.18 -16.12 -8.41
N ALA A 109 -0.78 -16.94 -7.97
CA ALA A 109 -1.98 -16.48 -7.27
C ALA A 109 -2.27 -17.42 -6.10
N LEU A 110 -2.54 -16.85 -4.93
CA LEU A 110 -2.95 -17.60 -3.75
C LEU A 110 -4.43 -17.32 -3.50
N ILE A 111 -5.27 -18.33 -3.69
CA ILE A 111 -6.72 -18.23 -3.49
C ILE A 111 -7.05 -18.94 -2.18
N LEU A 112 -7.81 -18.28 -1.30
CA LEU A 112 -8.35 -18.91 -0.11
C LEU A 112 -9.83 -19.25 -0.36
N GLU A 113 -10.13 -20.54 -0.45
CA GLU A 113 -11.50 -21.04 -0.65
C GLU A 113 -11.80 -22.12 0.38
N ASN A 114 -12.90 -21.99 1.13
CA ASN A 114 -13.33 -22.95 2.16
C ASN A 114 -12.21 -23.28 3.18
N ASN A 115 -11.49 -22.26 3.68
CA ASN A 115 -10.32 -22.38 4.55
C ASN A 115 -9.15 -23.20 3.97
N LYS A 116 -9.11 -23.42 2.66
CA LYS A 116 -8.00 -24.06 1.96
C LYS A 116 -7.29 -23.06 1.05
N PHE A 117 -5.97 -23.08 1.10
CA PHE A 117 -5.13 -22.29 0.22
C PHE A 117 -4.90 -23.07 -1.09
N LEU A 118 -5.25 -22.45 -2.21
CA LEU A 118 -4.97 -22.92 -3.55
C LEU A 118 -3.89 -22.01 -4.17
N LEU A 119 -2.71 -22.58 -4.43
CA LEU A 119 -1.62 -21.89 -5.11
C LEU A 119 -1.67 -22.20 -6.61
N LEU A 120 -1.98 -21.19 -7.41
CA LEU A 120 -1.93 -21.23 -8.87
C LEU A 120 -0.60 -20.63 -9.35
N SER A 121 0.00 -21.21 -10.39
CA SER A 121 1.22 -20.68 -11.02
C SER A 121 1.20 -20.87 -12.54
N GLY A 122 1.98 -20.04 -13.25
CA GLY A 122 2.21 -20.20 -14.68
C GLY A 122 0.94 -20.08 -15.55
N LYS A 123 0.70 -21.07 -16.42
CA LYS A 123 -0.39 -21.02 -17.44
C LYS A 123 -1.80 -20.93 -16.84
N GLN A 124 -1.99 -21.36 -15.59
CA GLN A 124 -3.30 -21.37 -14.94
C GLN A 124 -3.83 -19.96 -14.63
N ILE A 125 -2.95 -18.96 -14.53
CA ILE A 125 -3.32 -17.57 -14.18
C ILE A 125 -3.86 -16.79 -15.38
N LYS A 126 -3.29 -17.01 -16.57
CA LYS A 126 -3.65 -16.25 -17.78
C LYS A 126 -5.12 -16.44 -18.19
N LYS A 127 -5.76 -17.54 -17.79
CA LYS A 127 -7.15 -17.85 -18.16
C LYS A 127 -8.19 -17.08 -17.33
N THR A 128 -7.82 -16.53 -16.17
CA THR A 128 -8.78 -15.96 -15.20
C THR A 128 -8.86 -14.43 -15.26
N ILE A 129 -7.89 -13.75 -15.88
CA ILE A 129 -7.71 -12.28 -15.72
C ILE A 129 -8.12 -11.47 -16.97
N THR A 130 -8.41 -12.09 -18.12
CA THR A 130 -8.74 -11.34 -19.35
C THR A 130 -10.22 -11.04 -19.49
N ASN A 131 -10.73 -10.07 -18.74
CA ASN A 131 -11.84 -9.25 -19.20
C ASN A 131 -11.29 -7.86 -19.52
N LYS A 132 -11.23 -7.54 -20.81
CA LYS A 132 -10.82 -6.22 -21.30
C LYS A 132 -12.01 -5.29 -21.09
N VAL A 133 -12.01 -4.64 -19.94
CA VAL A 133 -13.10 -3.78 -19.49
C VAL A 133 -12.96 -2.42 -20.19
N LEU A 134 -13.69 -2.24 -21.31
CA LEU A 134 -13.85 -0.95 -22.01
C LEU A 134 -14.80 -0.05 -21.21
N ILE A 135 -14.38 0.41 -20.04
CA ILE A 135 -15.16 1.38 -19.26
C ILE A 135 -14.38 2.70 -19.23
N ASN A 136 -15.00 3.80 -19.65
CA ASN A 136 -14.38 5.13 -19.63
C ASN A 136 -14.50 5.84 -18.27
N GLN A 137 -14.96 5.12 -17.25
CA GLN A 137 -15.21 5.62 -15.91
C GLN A 137 -14.96 4.53 -14.88
N VAL A 138 -14.54 4.92 -13.68
CA VAL A 138 -14.44 4.01 -12.55
C VAL A 138 -15.07 4.66 -11.33
N LYS A 139 -15.58 3.82 -10.43
CA LYS A 139 -16.05 4.26 -9.12
C LYS A 139 -15.15 3.71 -8.04
N GLY A 140 -15.06 4.43 -6.93
CA GLY A 140 -14.35 3.99 -5.74
C GLY A 140 -14.87 4.67 -4.48
N THR A 141 -14.19 4.40 -3.38
CA THR A 141 -14.49 5.00 -2.07
C THR A 141 -13.89 6.40 -1.98
N ILE A 142 -14.70 7.36 -1.53
CA ILE A 142 -14.25 8.74 -1.30
C ILE A 142 -13.34 8.78 -0.07
N ALA A 143 -12.07 9.12 -0.28
CA ALA A 143 -11.09 9.28 0.79
C ALA A 143 -10.93 10.75 1.21
N ASN A 144 -10.91 11.66 0.24
CA ASN A 144 -10.94 13.11 0.48
C ASN A 144 -11.79 13.80 -0.60
N ARG A 145 -12.70 14.67 -0.16
CA ARG A 145 -13.68 15.32 -1.05
C ARG A 145 -13.04 16.42 -1.88
N GLY A 146 -13.58 16.63 -3.06
CA GLY A 146 -13.20 17.72 -3.96
C GLY A 146 -13.32 17.31 -5.43
N ARG A 147 -12.96 18.24 -6.32
CA ARG A 147 -12.92 18.02 -7.77
C ARG A 147 -11.58 18.44 -8.32
N ALA A 148 -11.06 17.68 -9.28
CA ALA A 148 -9.82 17.98 -9.97
C ALA A 148 -9.85 17.39 -11.37
N SER A 149 -9.14 18.01 -12.30
CA SER A 149 -8.92 17.52 -13.66
C SER A 149 -7.46 17.68 -14.03
N GLY A 150 -6.91 16.72 -14.77
CA GLY A 150 -5.49 16.71 -15.11
C GLY A 150 -5.15 15.49 -15.96
N LYS A 151 -3.89 15.42 -16.41
CA LYS A 151 -3.40 14.25 -17.12
C LYS A 151 -3.17 13.11 -16.14
N ALA A 152 -3.65 11.92 -16.49
CA ALA A 152 -3.41 10.70 -15.75
C ALA A 152 -1.92 10.34 -15.82
N LYS A 153 -1.34 10.03 -14.66
CA LYS A 153 0.01 9.47 -14.53
C LYS A 153 -0.09 8.18 -13.73
N LEU A 154 0.15 7.05 -14.38
CA LEU A 154 0.20 5.74 -13.74
C LEU A 154 1.52 5.61 -13.00
N VAL A 155 1.50 5.53 -11.68
CA VAL A 155 2.71 5.46 -10.85
C VAL A 155 2.74 4.12 -10.14
N PHE A 156 3.65 3.24 -10.55
CA PHE A 156 3.84 1.92 -9.94
C PHE A 156 4.97 1.94 -8.91
N ASP A 157 6.09 2.58 -9.25
CA ASP A 157 7.30 2.59 -8.42
C ASP A 157 8.00 3.97 -8.42
N ILE A 158 9.13 4.07 -7.72
CA ILE A 158 9.90 5.32 -7.53
C ILE A 158 10.41 5.87 -8.86
N GLU A 159 10.70 4.99 -9.82
CA GLU A 159 11.17 5.30 -11.16
C GLU A 159 10.14 6.11 -11.97
N ASP A 160 8.86 6.07 -11.58
CA ASP A 160 7.77 6.83 -12.19
C ASP A 160 7.62 8.25 -11.60
N ILE A 161 8.34 8.61 -10.53
CA ILE A 161 8.25 9.95 -9.94
C ILE A 161 8.64 11.08 -10.94
N PRO A 162 9.68 10.93 -11.78
CA PRO A 162 10.10 11.98 -12.70
C PRO A 162 9.06 12.35 -13.77
N LYS A 163 8.14 11.45 -14.15
CA LYS A 163 7.13 11.74 -15.19
C LYS A 163 5.91 12.51 -14.68
N VAL A 164 5.83 12.76 -13.37
CA VAL A 164 4.72 13.47 -12.72
C VAL A 164 5.04 14.96 -12.64
N ASP A 165 4.18 15.75 -13.28
CA ASP A 165 4.20 17.20 -13.26
C ASP A 165 3.15 17.78 -12.30
N ARG A 166 3.27 19.08 -12.02
CA ARG A 166 2.29 19.78 -11.18
C ARG A 166 0.94 19.82 -11.88
N GLY A 167 -0.11 19.42 -11.16
CA GLY A 167 -1.48 19.41 -11.67
C GLY A 167 -1.91 18.09 -12.30
N ASP A 168 -1.02 17.11 -12.42
CA ASP A 168 -1.36 15.78 -12.90
C ASP A 168 -2.21 15.01 -11.88
N ILE A 169 -2.96 14.01 -12.35
CA ILE A 169 -3.70 13.08 -11.50
C ILE A 169 -2.92 11.77 -11.43
N ILE A 170 -2.55 11.38 -10.22
CA ILE A 170 -1.82 10.12 -10.00
C ILE A 170 -2.83 8.97 -9.89
N ILE A 171 -2.54 7.90 -10.64
CA ILE A 171 -3.25 6.62 -10.57
C ILE A 171 -2.23 5.56 -10.17
N SER A 172 -2.49 4.79 -9.11
CA SER A 172 -1.55 3.77 -8.62
C SER A 172 -2.27 2.57 -8.03
N PRO A 173 -1.72 1.35 -8.06
CA PRO A 173 -2.34 0.24 -7.35
C PRO A 173 -2.48 0.53 -5.85
N MET A 174 -1.43 1.07 -5.23
CA MET A 174 -1.39 1.50 -3.84
C MET A 174 -0.24 2.50 -3.64
N THR A 175 -0.47 3.57 -2.87
CA THR A 175 0.60 4.54 -2.57
C THR A 175 1.50 4.07 -1.44
N ARG A 176 2.77 4.48 -1.48
CA ARG A 176 3.77 4.24 -0.43
C ARG A 176 4.48 5.54 -0.01
N PRO A 177 5.12 5.61 1.17
CA PRO A 177 5.79 6.83 1.64
C PRO A 177 6.88 7.38 0.70
N ASP A 178 7.53 6.51 -0.06
CA ASP A 178 8.53 6.86 -1.07
C ASP A 178 7.95 7.66 -2.26
N LEU A 179 6.63 7.57 -2.52
CA LEU A 179 5.95 8.31 -3.58
C LEU A 179 5.53 9.73 -3.19
N VAL A 180 5.74 10.14 -1.93
CA VAL A 180 5.37 11.48 -1.43
C VAL A 180 5.83 12.63 -2.35
N PRO A 181 7.05 12.63 -2.92
CA PRO A 181 7.47 13.69 -3.84
C PRO A 181 6.58 13.84 -5.09
N ALA A 182 6.02 12.74 -5.59
CA ALA A 182 5.04 12.78 -6.69
C ALA A 182 3.66 13.23 -6.18
N LEU A 183 3.20 12.68 -5.05
CA LEU A 183 1.90 13.01 -4.45
C LEU A 183 1.78 14.51 -4.10
N MET A 184 2.88 15.17 -3.74
CA MET A 184 2.91 16.62 -3.50
C MET A 184 2.67 17.47 -4.76
N LYS A 185 2.90 16.93 -5.95
CA LYS A 185 2.69 17.64 -7.23
C LYS A 185 1.28 17.43 -7.79
N SER A 186 0.60 16.37 -7.38
CA SER A 186 -0.65 15.97 -8.03
C SER A 186 -1.82 16.88 -7.66
N ALA A 187 -2.76 17.03 -8.60
CA ALA A 187 -4.05 17.65 -8.37
C ALA A 187 -5.07 16.67 -7.76
N GLY A 188 -4.80 15.36 -7.80
CA GLY A 188 -5.65 14.33 -7.22
C GLY A 188 -4.98 12.96 -7.20
N ILE A 189 -5.53 12.05 -6.40
CA ILE A 189 -5.00 10.69 -6.22
C ILE A 189 -6.12 9.67 -6.45
N ILE A 190 -5.83 8.63 -7.24
CA ILE A 190 -6.69 7.48 -7.47
C ILE A 190 -5.91 6.22 -7.15
N THR A 191 -6.50 5.32 -6.36
CA THR A 191 -5.90 3.98 -6.15
C THR A 191 -6.83 2.82 -6.45
N ASP A 192 -6.27 1.72 -6.95
CA ASP A 192 -7.02 0.46 -7.13
C ASP A 192 -7.35 -0.16 -5.78
N PHE A 193 -6.40 -0.15 -4.85
CA PHE A 193 -6.54 -0.74 -3.53
C PHE A 193 -6.38 0.30 -2.42
N GLY A 194 -6.98 0.01 -1.26
CA GLY A 194 -6.91 0.85 -0.06
C GLY A 194 -8.28 1.29 0.43
N GLY A 195 -8.35 1.63 1.72
CA GLY A 195 -9.55 2.16 2.37
C GLY A 195 -9.38 3.60 2.86
N ILE A 196 -10.39 4.13 3.55
CA ILE A 196 -10.43 5.54 4.03
C ILE A 196 -9.30 5.92 5.03
N LEU A 197 -8.60 4.92 5.56
CA LEU A 197 -7.47 5.05 6.48
C LEU A 197 -6.12 4.67 5.84
N CYS A 198 -6.08 4.37 4.55
CA CYS A 198 -4.82 4.02 3.89
C CYS A 198 -3.91 5.24 3.72
N HIS A 199 -2.67 5.00 3.32
CA HIS A 199 -1.66 6.03 3.08
C HIS A 199 -2.16 7.13 2.12
N ALA A 200 -2.74 6.76 0.96
CA ALA A 200 -3.29 7.71 -0.01
C ALA A 200 -4.36 8.62 0.61
N ALA A 201 -5.24 8.05 1.44
CA ALA A 201 -6.31 8.78 2.10
C ALA A 201 -5.77 9.79 3.13
N ILE A 202 -4.79 9.38 3.93
CA ILE A 202 -4.15 10.27 4.92
C ILE A 202 -3.43 11.42 4.21
N ILE A 203 -2.54 11.12 3.27
CA ILE A 203 -1.76 12.13 2.55
C ILE A 203 -2.65 13.09 1.75
N SER A 204 -3.72 12.59 1.13
CA SER A 204 -4.65 13.44 0.40
C SER A 204 -5.31 14.51 1.28
N ARG A 205 -5.62 14.18 2.54
CA ARG A 205 -6.18 15.12 3.51
C ARG A 205 -5.14 16.13 3.98
N GLU A 206 -3.89 15.69 4.16
CA GLU A 206 -2.78 16.57 4.52
C GLU A 206 -2.46 17.60 3.43
N PHE A 207 -2.55 17.19 2.16
CA PHE A 207 -2.29 18.08 1.02
C PHE A 207 -3.55 18.80 0.51
N GLY A 208 -4.73 18.46 1.03
CA GLY A 208 -5.99 19.08 0.62
C GLY A 208 -6.39 18.75 -0.82
N ILE A 209 -5.97 17.60 -1.36
CA ILE A 209 -6.26 17.19 -2.73
C ILE A 209 -7.35 16.09 -2.79
N PRO A 210 -8.24 16.08 -3.80
CA PRO A 210 -9.25 15.05 -3.97
C PRO A 210 -8.64 13.65 -4.07
N CYS A 211 -9.29 12.67 -3.44
CA CYS A 211 -8.80 11.30 -3.43
C CYS A 211 -9.93 10.27 -3.45
N ILE A 212 -9.81 9.31 -4.37
CA ILE A 212 -10.69 8.15 -4.50
C ILE A 212 -9.82 6.90 -4.40
N VAL A 213 -10.17 5.99 -3.50
CA VAL A 213 -9.43 4.75 -3.24
C VAL A 213 -10.31 3.54 -3.47
N GLY A 214 -9.71 2.36 -3.70
CA GLY A 214 -10.49 1.14 -3.85
C GLY A 214 -11.29 1.10 -5.15
N THR A 215 -10.70 1.58 -6.25
CA THR A 215 -11.34 1.52 -7.59
C THR A 215 -11.20 0.17 -8.28
N GLU A 216 -10.33 -0.70 -7.76
CA GLU A 216 -10.00 -2.07 -8.20
C GLU A 216 -9.37 -2.19 -9.60
N ILE A 217 -9.68 -1.28 -10.52
CA ILE A 217 -9.37 -1.39 -11.95
C ILE A 217 -8.91 -0.07 -12.60
N ALA A 218 -8.71 1.03 -11.87
CA ALA A 218 -8.31 2.31 -12.46
C ALA A 218 -7.00 2.22 -13.25
N THR A 219 -6.00 1.49 -12.75
CA THR A 219 -4.72 1.30 -13.47
C THR A 219 -4.86 0.50 -14.77
N LYS A 220 -5.96 -0.24 -14.93
CA LYS A 220 -6.26 -1.03 -16.13
C LYS A 220 -7.13 -0.26 -17.13
N VAL A 221 -7.88 0.72 -16.63
CA VAL A 221 -8.84 1.51 -17.41
C VAL A 221 -8.18 2.73 -18.04
N PHE A 222 -7.39 3.48 -17.26
CA PHE A 222 -6.74 4.71 -17.73
C PHE A 222 -5.31 4.45 -18.20
N GLN A 223 -4.83 5.29 -19.11
CA GLN A 223 -3.46 5.24 -19.61
C GLN A 223 -2.71 6.53 -19.29
N ASP A 224 -1.37 6.45 -19.29
CA ASP A 224 -0.51 7.61 -19.11
C ASP A 224 -0.85 8.69 -20.15
N GLY A 225 -1.12 9.91 -19.69
CA GLY A 225 -1.46 11.07 -20.51
C GLY A 225 -2.96 11.27 -20.76
N ASP A 226 -3.83 10.33 -20.37
CA ASP A 226 -5.27 10.50 -20.50
C ASP A 226 -5.75 11.72 -19.73
N LEU A 227 -6.56 12.58 -20.36
CA LEU A 227 -7.19 13.67 -19.64
C LEU A 227 -8.37 13.12 -18.84
N ILE A 228 -8.33 13.29 -17.52
CA ILE A 228 -9.34 12.72 -16.63
C ILE A 228 -9.87 13.76 -15.64
N GLU A 229 -11.09 13.52 -15.17
CA GLU A 229 -11.76 14.30 -14.14
C GLU A 229 -12.08 13.40 -12.93
N ILE A 230 -11.77 13.90 -11.74
CA ILE A 230 -12.16 13.32 -10.45
C ILE A 230 -13.33 14.12 -9.88
N ASN A 231 -14.42 13.43 -9.56
CA ASN A 231 -15.51 13.93 -8.72
C ASN A 231 -15.56 13.13 -7.40
N ALA A 232 -14.76 13.54 -6.42
CA ALA A 232 -14.70 12.91 -5.11
C ALA A 232 -15.85 13.33 -4.16
N TYR A 233 -16.94 13.89 -4.70
CA TYR A 233 -18.23 13.95 -4.01
C TYR A 233 -19.12 12.75 -4.33
N GLU A 234 -18.93 12.16 -5.51
CA GLU A 234 -19.70 11.01 -6.02
C GLU A 234 -18.86 9.73 -6.11
N GLY A 235 -17.55 9.83 -5.82
CA GLY A 235 -16.62 8.72 -5.95
C GLY A 235 -16.41 8.29 -7.40
N LEU A 236 -16.51 9.22 -8.35
CA LEU A 236 -16.44 8.97 -9.78
C LEU A 236 -15.15 9.53 -10.39
N VAL A 237 -14.52 8.75 -11.26
CA VAL A 237 -13.45 9.21 -12.16
C VAL A 237 -13.85 8.88 -13.58
N ARG A 238 -13.66 9.82 -14.52
CA ARG A 238 -13.94 9.61 -15.95
C ARG A 238 -12.89 10.25 -16.83
N LYS A 239 -12.74 9.70 -18.04
CA LYS A 239 -11.98 10.32 -19.13
C LYS A 239 -12.78 11.46 -19.77
N ILE A 240 -12.11 12.55 -20.11
CA ILE A 240 -12.69 13.76 -20.74
C ILE A 240 -11.99 14.09 -22.05
#